data_AF-A0A2E7DJ63-F1
#
_entry.id   AF-A0A2E7DJ63-F1
#
_cell.length_a   1.000
_cell.length_b   1.000
_cell.length_c   1.000
_cell.angle_alpha   90.00
_cell.angle_beta   90.00
_cell.angle_gamma   90.00
#
_symmetry.space_group_name_H-M   'P 1'
#
loop_
_entity.id
_entity.type
_entity.pdbx_description
1 polymer ?
#
loop_
_entity_poly.entity_id
_entity_poly.type
_entity_poly.pdbx_seq_one_letter_code
_entity_poly.pdbx_strand_id
1 'polypeptide(L)'
;MFGVCSSRGSAIRLQKPLELILALCIWLIPSCAVAQFDHSIWDGLLKRHVLVIEGGRETRVDYDGMLMDRAVLEDYLERIASLDRREFDTWELSSQLAFLINTYNAWTVELILMEYPGIRSIRQIGFFPFSAWRRNIVNLFGNSHSLDDLEHGMIRGWGIYNEPRIHFAINCAAIGCPALRAEAYVGERLEE
;
A
#
# COMPACT_ATOMS: atom_id res chain seq x y z
N MET A 1 3.06 89.44 -51.46
CA MET A 1 2.57 89.61 -50.07
C MET A 1 2.44 88.22 -49.48
N PHE A 2 3.16 87.97 -48.37
CA PHE A 2 3.10 86.80 -47.47
C PHE A 2 3.47 85.43 -48.08
N GLY A 3 4.32 84.59 -47.50
CA GLY A 3 5.00 84.59 -46.21
C GLY A 3 5.48 83.16 -45.96
N VAL A 4 6.74 83.01 -45.57
CA VAL A 4 7.36 81.74 -45.18
C VAL A 4 6.77 81.28 -43.85
N CYS A 5 6.48 79.99 -43.67
CA CYS A 5 6.60 79.36 -42.35
C CYS A 5 6.90 77.85 -42.45
N SER A 6 7.93 77.46 -41.71
CA SER A 6 8.44 76.11 -41.48
C SER A 6 7.80 75.55 -40.20
N SER A 7 7.47 74.26 -40.16
CA SER A 7 7.63 73.49 -38.92
C SER A 7 7.76 72.00 -39.19
N ARG A 8 8.83 71.43 -38.64
CA ARG A 8 9.08 69.99 -38.49
C ARG A 8 8.00 69.34 -37.64
N GLY A 9 7.58 68.13 -37.99
CA GLY A 9 6.73 67.26 -37.19
C GLY A 9 7.18 65.81 -37.36
N SER A 10 7.65 65.23 -36.27
CA SER A 10 8.30 63.94 -36.07
C SER A 10 7.64 62.73 -36.72
N ALA A 11 8.50 61.80 -37.17
CA ALA A 11 8.14 60.45 -37.57
C ALA A 11 7.52 59.66 -36.40
N ILE A 12 6.43 58.96 -36.67
CA ILE A 12 5.96 57.85 -35.83
C ILE A 12 5.98 56.61 -36.73
N ARG A 13 7.04 55.79 -36.58
CA ARG A 13 7.04 54.41 -37.07
C ARG A 13 6.07 53.63 -36.20
N LEU A 14 4.93 53.24 -36.77
CA LEU A 14 4.08 52.21 -36.18
C LEU A 14 4.79 50.86 -36.36
N GLN A 15 5.41 50.39 -35.28
CA GLN A 15 5.94 49.03 -35.17
C GLN A 15 4.78 48.03 -35.13
N LYS A 16 4.94 46.93 -35.87
CA LYS A 16 3.98 45.84 -36.05
C LYS A 16 3.65 45.18 -34.71
N PRO A 17 2.38 44.87 -34.40
CA PRO A 17 2.05 43.81 -33.46
C PRO A 17 1.83 42.52 -34.26
N LEU A 18 2.95 41.93 -34.70
CA LEU A 18 3.06 40.48 -34.83
C LEU A 18 3.49 40.00 -33.43
N GLU A 19 3.05 38.82 -32.98
CA GLU A 19 3.32 38.22 -31.65
C GLU A 19 2.25 38.54 -30.59
N LEU A 20 1.16 37.76 -30.54
CA LEU A 20 0.46 37.36 -29.30
C LEU A 20 -0.72 36.44 -29.65
N ILE A 21 -0.43 35.31 -30.29
CA ILE A 21 -1.24 34.10 -30.15
C ILE A 21 -0.33 33.07 -29.50
N LEU A 22 -0.09 33.26 -28.21
CA LEU A 22 0.51 32.24 -27.36
C LEU A 22 -0.51 31.11 -27.31
N ALA A 23 -0.32 30.09 -28.15
CA ALA A 23 -1.13 28.89 -28.15
C ALA A 23 -1.06 28.26 -26.74
N LEU A 24 -2.11 28.49 -25.95
CA LEU A 24 -2.35 27.85 -24.68
C LEU A 24 -2.73 26.39 -24.95
N CYS A 25 -1.78 25.59 -25.41
CA CYS A 25 -1.87 24.14 -25.37
C CYS A 25 -1.64 23.72 -23.93
N ILE A 26 -2.68 23.85 -23.10
CA ILE A 26 -2.76 23.11 -21.84
C ILE A 26 -2.75 21.64 -22.23
N TRP A 27 -1.59 21.01 -22.05
CA TRP A 27 -1.51 19.56 -22.06
C TRP A 27 -2.35 19.08 -20.88
N LEU A 28 -3.58 18.65 -21.16
CA LEU A 28 -4.34 17.78 -20.28
C LEU A 28 -3.58 16.47 -20.21
N ILE A 29 -2.59 16.41 -19.33
CA ILE A 29 -1.97 15.15 -18.94
C ILE A 29 -3.09 14.39 -18.23
N PRO A 30 -3.57 13.25 -18.77
CA PRO A 30 -4.52 12.43 -18.04
C PRO A 30 -3.80 11.99 -16.77
N SER A 31 -4.29 12.39 -15.60
CA SER A 31 -3.94 11.72 -14.35
C SER A 31 -4.48 10.31 -14.47
N CYS A 32 -3.63 9.39 -14.95
CA CYS A 32 -3.90 7.97 -14.83
C CYS A 32 -3.81 7.69 -13.33
N ALA A 33 -4.96 7.71 -12.64
CA ALA A 33 -5.03 7.15 -11.30
C ALA A 33 -4.69 5.67 -11.46
N VAL A 34 -3.46 5.29 -11.08
CA VAL A 34 -3.03 3.89 -11.09
C VAL A 34 -3.94 3.19 -10.10
N ALA A 35 -4.74 2.23 -10.58
CA ALA A 35 -5.63 1.47 -9.71
C ALA A 35 -4.78 0.75 -8.66
N GLN A 36 -4.95 1.13 -7.39
CA GLN A 36 -4.35 0.44 -6.24
C GLN A 36 -5.31 -0.68 -5.79
N PHE A 37 -4.76 -1.74 -5.20
CA PHE A 37 -5.56 -2.77 -4.54
C PHE A 37 -6.44 -2.16 -3.43
N ASP A 38 -7.73 -2.54 -3.41
CA ASP A 38 -8.67 -2.08 -2.40
C ASP A 38 -8.50 -2.85 -1.08
N HIS A 39 -7.94 -2.16 -0.07
CA HIS A 39 -7.76 -2.69 1.27
C HIS A 39 -8.91 -2.38 2.24
N SER A 40 -10.04 -1.83 1.78
CA SER A 40 -11.15 -1.36 2.63
C SER A 40 -11.74 -2.44 3.54
N ILE A 41 -11.83 -3.69 3.05
CA ILE A 41 -12.33 -4.83 3.85
C ILE A 41 -11.38 -5.12 5.01
N TRP A 42 -10.09 -5.23 4.72
CA TRP A 42 -9.06 -5.47 5.72
C TRP A 42 -8.95 -4.31 6.72
N ASP A 43 -8.97 -3.08 6.24
CA ASP A 43 -8.98 -1.88 7.07
C ASP A 43 -10.19 -1.86 8.02
N GLY A 44 -11.36 -2.25 7.54
CA GLY A 44 -12.57 -2.38 8.35
C GLY A 44 -12.44 -3.44 9.45
N LEU A 45 -11.82 -4.59 9.15
CA LEU A 45 -11.54 -5.63 10.15
C LEU A 45 -10.54 -5.14 11.21
N LEU A 46 -9.46 -4.49 10.77
CA LEU A 46 -8.45 -3.93 11.66
C LEU A 46 -9.06 -2.92 12.63
N LYS A 47 -9.86 -1.97 12.12
CA LYS A 47 -10.50 -0.95 12.96
C LYS A 47 -11.50 -1.53 13.97
N ARG A 48 -12.16 -2.64 13.64
CA ARG A 48 -13.10 -3.30 14.55
C ARG A 48 -12.40 -4.14 15.62
N HIS A 49 -11.33 -4.84 15.24
CA HIS A 49 -10.78 -5.94 16.03
C HIS A 49 -9.36 -5.71 16.53
N VAL A 50 -8.68 -4.62 16.15
CA VAL A 50 -7.36 -4.27 16.68
C VAL A 50 -7.47 -3.13 17.68
N LEU A 51 -7.26 -3.46 18.95
CA LEU A 51 -7.28 -2.51 20.05
C LEU A 51 -5.91 -1.87 20.21
N VAL A 52 -5.86 -0.55 20.12
CA VAL A 52 -4.66 0.24 20.43
C VAL A 52 -4.56 0.44 21.94
N ILE A 53 -3.43 0.06 22.52
CA ILE A 53 -3.16 0.10 23.96
C ILE A 53 -2.01 1.09 24.22
N GLU A 54 -1.96 1.66 25.42
CA GLU A 54 -0.88 2.54 25.88
C GLU A 54 -0.55 3.71 24.93
N GLY A 55 -1.58 4.39 24.42
CA GLY A 55 -1.40 5.60 23.62
C GLY A 55 -0.76 5.39 22.25
N GLY A 56 -0.87 4.18 21.67
CA GLY A 56 -0.34 3.86 20.33
C GLY A 56 0.89 2.97 20.33
N ARG A 57 1.42 2.60 21.50
CA ARG A 57 2.68 1.86 21.62
C ARG A 57 2.52 0.36 21.43
N GLU A 58 1.33 -0.17 21.72
CA GLU A 58 1.02 -1.59 21.61
C GLU A 58 -0.36 -1.77 20.96
N THR A 59 -0.56 -2.92 20.31
CA THR A 59 -1.88 -3.33 19.85
C THR A 59 -2.18 -4.76 20.25
N ARG A 60 -3.47 -5.05 20.42
CA ARG A 60 -3.98 -6.38 20.71
C ARG A 60 -5.13 -6.69 19.77
N VAL A 61 -5.04 -7.83 19.08
CA VAL A 61 -6.11 -8.35 18.24
C VAL A 61 -7.15 -9.04 19.14
N ASP A 62 -8.41 -8.67 18.98
CA ASP A 62 -9.58 -9.40 19.47
C ASP A 62 -9.86 -10.59 18.54
N TYR A 63 -9.24 -11.74 18.84
CA TYR A 63 -9.41 -12.94 18.04
C TYR A 63 -10.80 -13.55 18.16
N ASP A 64 -11.54 -13.32 19.24
CA ASP A 64 -12.94 -13.77 19.35
C ASP A 64 -13.81 -13.00 18.35
N GLY A 65 -13.68 -11.67 18.32
CA GLY A 65 -14.35 -10.81 17.34
C GLY A 65 -13.92 -11.10 15.90
N MET A 66 -12.60 -11.27 15.67
CA MET A 66 -12.07 -11.60 14.35
C MET A 66 -12.56 -12.97 13.86
N LEU A 67 -12.72 -13.96 14.77
CA LEU A 67 -13.28 -15.27 14.43
C LEU A 67 -14.75 -15.18 14.02
N MET A 68 -15.55 -14.31 14.67
CA MET A 68 -16.94 -14.08 14.27
C MET A 68 -17.04 -13.44 12.87
N ASP A 69 -16.09 -12.58 12.52
CA ASP A 69 -16.00 -11.91 11.22
C ASP A 69 -15.12 -12.68 10.20
N ARG A 70 -14.74 -13.95 10.47
CA ARG A 70 -13.77 -14.68 9.63
C ARG A 70 -14.19 -14.82 8.17
N ALA A 71 -15.47 -14.96 7.89
CA ALA A 71 -15.98 -14.98 6.51
C ALA A 71 -15.68 -13.68 5.73
N VAL A 72 -15.62 -12.53 6.43
CA VAL A 72 -15.22 -11.24 5.84
C VAL A 72 -13.72 -11.20 5.59
N LEU A 73 -12.92 -11.82 6.46
CA LEU A 73 -11.48 -12.00 6.23
C LEU A 73 -11.24 -12.91 5.02
N GLU A 74 -11.97 -14.01 4.91
CA GLU A 74 -11.87 -14.95 3.78
C GLU A 74 -12.16 -14.25 2.44
N ASP A 75 -13.18 -13.38 2.34
CA ASP A 75 -13.43 -12.58 1.12
C ASP A 75 -12.21 -11.71 0.74
N TYR A 76 -11.56 -11.09 1.72
CA TYR A 76 -10.36 -10.31 1.48
C TYR A 76 -9.18 -11.16 0.99
N LEU A 77 -8.99 -12.36 1.56
CA LEU A 77 -7.96 -13.29 1.14
C LEU A 77 -8.21 -13.86 -0.26
N GLU A 78 -9.47 -14.10 -0.63
CA GLU A 78 -9.85 -14.51 -1.98
C GLU A 78 -9.56 -13.43 -3.01
N ARG A 79 -9.81 -12.15 -2.68
CA ARG A 79 -9.42 -11.02 -3.54
C ARG A 79 -7.93 -10.95 -3.75
N ILE A 80 -7.13 -11.12 -2.70
CA ILE A 80 -5.66 -11.23 -2.80
C ILE A 80 -5.27 -12.37 -3.76
N ALA A 81 -5.86 -13.54 -3.57
CA ALA A 81 -5.55 -14.72 -4.38
C ALA A 81 -5.91 -14.54 -5.86
N SER A 82 -6.92 -13.72 -6.16
CA SER A 82 -7.37 -13.41 -7.52
C SER A 82 -6.48 -12.42 -8.29
N LEU A 83 -5.57 -11.72 -7.61
CA LEU A 83 -4.72 -10.70 -8.22
C LEU A 83 -3.75 -11.30 -9.24
N ASP A 84 -3.76 -10.77 -10.46
CA ASP A 84 -2.79 -11.15 -11.48
C ASP A 84 -1.42 -10.51 -11.22
N ARG A 85 -0.36 -11.29 -11.44
CA ARG A 85 1.00 -10.81 -11.20
C ARG A 85 1.38 -9.65 -12.13
N ARG A 86 0.91 -9.65 -13.37
CA ARG A 86 1.24 -8.60 -14.34
C ARG A 86 0.60 -7.28 -13.96
N GLU A 87 -0.61 -7.32 -13.39
CA GLU A 87 -1.24 -6.13 -12.82
C GLU A 87 -0.40 -5.57 -11.67
N PHE A 88 -0.05 -6.42 -10.69
CA PHE A 88 0.78 -6.04 -9.56
C PHE A 88 2.10 -5.38 -9.97
N ASP A 89 2.79 -5.94 -10.98
CA ASP A 89 4.08 -5.43 -11.45
C ASP A 89 3.98 -4.03 -12.11
N THR A 90 2.77 -3.55 -12.44
CA THR A 90 2.55 -2.19 -12.97
C THR A 90 2.41 -1.11 -11.91
N TRP A 91 2.25 -1.47 -10.63
CA TRP A 91 2.04 -0.51 -9.56
C TRP A 91 3.33 0.17 -9.13
N GLU A 92 3.19 1.37 -8.54
CA GLU A 92 4.27 2.03 -7.81
C GLU A 92 4.82 1.13 -6.70
N LEU A 93 6.13 1.20 -6.44
CA LEU A 93 6.80 0.33 -5.48
C LEU A 93 6.20 0.41 -4.07
N SER A 94 5.75 1.60 -3.64
CA SER A 94 5.09 1.76 -2.34
C SER A 94 3.74 1.03 -2.28
N SER A 95 2.98 1.04 -3.37
CA SER A 95 1.70 0.32 -3.47
C SER A 95 1.91 -1.20 -3.49
N GLN A 96 2.93 -1.67 -4.22
CA GLN A 96 3.34 -3.06 -4.19
C GLN A 96 3.73 -3.51 -2.77
N LEU A 97 4.56 -2.72 -2.09
CA LEU A 97 5.00 -3.05 -0.73
C LEU A 97 3.84 -3.02 0.27
N ALA A 98 2.97 -2.01 0.21
CA ALA A 98 1.76 -1.94 1.04
C ALA A 98 0.87 -3.17 0.85
N PHE A 99 0.66 -3.59 -0.40
CA PHE A 99 -0.10 -4.79 -0.72
C PHE A 99 0.53 -6.05 -0.11
N LEU A 100 1.84 -6.25 -0.25
CA LEU A 100 2.53 -7.43 0.29
C LEU A 100 2.51 -7.45 1.82
N ILE A 101 2.68 -6.31 2.49
CA ILE A 101 2.59 -6.20 3.95
C ILE A 101 1.18 -6.55 4.43
N ASN A 102 0.14 -5.98 3.81
CA ASN A 102 -1.25 -6.31 4.16
C ASN A 102 -1.55 -7.79 3.91
N THR A 103 -1.03 -8.36 2.82
CA THR A 103 -1.16 -9.79 2.50
C THR A 103 -0.55 -10.64 3.61
N TYR A 104 0.69 -10.34 4.03
CA TYR A 104 1.35 -11.05 5.11
C TYR A 104 0.53 -10.99 6.40
N ASN A 105 0.11 -9.78 6.80
CA ASN A 105 -0.57 -9.56 8.07
C ASN A 105 -1.94 -10.24 8.11
N ALA A 106 -2.72 -10.17 7.03
CA ALA A 106 -4.02 -10.84 6.93
C ALA A 106 -3.88 -12.38 6.98
N TRP A 107 -2.94 -12.95 6.22
CA TRP A 107 -2.67 -14.39 6.27
C TRP A 107 -2.09 -14.86 7.62
N THR A 108 -1.35 -14.00 8.32
CA THR A 108 -0.89 -14.31 9.69
C THR A 108 -2.06 -14.40 10.66
N VAL A 109 -3.03 -13.47 10.57
CA VAL A 109 -4.26 -13.54 11.38
C VAL A 109 -5.04 -14.81 11.05
N GLU A 110 -5.23 -15.13 9.78
CA GLU A 110 -5.92 -16.35 9.36
C GLU A 110 -5.23 -17.63 9.87
N LEU A 111 -3.90 -17.71 9.79
CA LEU A 111 -3.13 -18.83 10.35
C LEU A 111 -3.37 -19.01 11.86
N ILE A 112 -3.53 -17.93 12.60
CA ILE A 112 -3.87 -17.99 14.03
C ILE A 112 -5.30 -18.48 14.23
N LEU A 113 -6.25 -17.97 13.44
CA LEU A 113 -7.65 -18.39 13.51
C LEU A 113 -7.86 -19.87 13.18
N MET A 114 -7.02 -20.46 12.32
CA MET A 114 -7.04 -21.90 12.03
C MET A 114 -6.78 -22.78 13.26
N GLU A 115 -6.11 -22.24 14.29
CA GLU A 115 -5.67 -23.00 15.48
C GLU A 115 -6.29 -22.42 16.79
N TYR A 116 -6.99 -21.29 16.70
CA TYR A 116 -7.69 -20.63 17.82
C TYR A 116 -8.98 -21.38 18.21
N PRO A 117 -9.39 -21.41 19.50
CA PRO A 117 -8.75 -20.84 20.69
C PRO A 117 -7.66 -21.73 21.31
N GLY A 118 -7.27 -22.82 20.63
CA GLY A 118 -6.38 -23.85 21.17
C GLY A 118 -4.91 -23.42 21.33
N ILE A 119 -4.53 -22.26 20.78
CA ILE A 119 -3.16 -21.74 20.83
C ILE A 119 -3.05 -20.49 21.68
N ARG A 120 -1.94 -20.40 22.42
CA ARG A 120 -1.58 -19.20 23.21
C ARG A 120 -0.45 -18.39 22.56
N SER A 121 0.24 -18.98 21.58
CA SER A 121 1.25 -18.31 20.78
C SER A 121 1.38 -19.01 19.44
N ILE A 122 1.52 -18.24 18.36
CA ILE A 122 1.85 -18.76 17.02
C ILE A 122 3.13 -19.60 17.00
N ARG A 123 4.07 -19.37 17.95
CA ARG A 123 5.26 -20.23 18.13
C ARG A 123 4.95 -21.65 18.59
N GLN A 124 3.73 -21.91 19.06
CA GLN A 124 3.27 -23.26 19.39
C GLN A 124 2.85 -24.03 18.14
N ILE A 125 2.60 -23.33 17.03
CA ILE A 125 2.30 -23.94 15.74
C ILE A 125 3.64 -24.39 15.12
N GLY A 126 4.09 -25.59 15.53
CA GLY A 126 5.29 -26.24 15.03
C GLY A 126 6.62 -25.59 15.45
N PHE A 127 7.71 -26.36 15.35
CA PHE A 127 9.08 -25.88 15.57
C PHE A 127 9.86 -25.95 14.26
N PHE A 128 10.92 -25.16 14.09
CA PHE A 128 11.79 -25.26 12.91
C PHE A 128 12.25 -26.72 12.69
N PRO A 129 12.12 -27.28 11.47
CA PRO A 129 11.75 -26.66 10.19
C PRO A 129 10.24 -26.68 9.83
N PHE A 130 9.37 -27.16 10.71
CA PHE A 130 7.92 -27.29 10.52
C PHE A 130 7.11 -26.15 11.17
N SER A 131 7.69 -24.95 11.24
CA SER A 131 7.06 -23.82 11.90
C SER A 131 5.83 -23.32 11.11
N ALA A 132 4.91 -22.67 11.81
CA ALA A 132 3.68 -22.07 11.27
C ALA A 132 3.91 -21.32 9.95
N TRP A 133 4.97 -20.51 9.92
CA TRP A 133 5.32 -19.62 8.81
C TRP A 133 5.80 -20.34 7.54
N ARG A 134 6.11 -21.64 7.60
CA ARG A 134 6.53 -22.45 6.43
C ARG A 134 5.40 -23.26 5.82
N ARG A 135 4.18 -23.15 6.35
CA ARG A 135 3.00 -23.78 5.74
C ARG A 135 2.64 -23.01 4.46
N ASN A 136 2.43 -23.71 3.35
CA ASN A 136 2.03 -23.12 2.07
C ASN A 136 0.54 -22.79 2.07
N ILE A 137 0.15 -21.76 2.82
CA ILE A 137 -1.24 -21.32 2.98
C ILE A 137 -1.58 -20.05 2.19
N VAL A 138 -0.57 -19.26 1.81
CA VAL A 138 -0.76 -17.96 1.16
C VAL A 138 -0.99 -18.19 -0.32
N ASN A 139 -2.23 -18.07 -0.78
CA ASN A 139 -2.53 -18.09 -2.21
C ASN A 139 -2.31 -16.69 -2.79
N LEU A 140 -1.34 -16.58 -3.70
CA LEU A 140 -0.97 -15.31 -4.34
C LEU A 140 -0.40 -15.58 -5.73
N PHE A 141 -0.77 -14.78 -6.73
CA PHE A 141 -0.28 -14.90 -8.11
C PHE A 141 -0.43 -16.32 -8.69
N GLY A 142 -1.54 -16.99 -8.38
CA GLY A 142 -1.85 -18.34 -8.85
C GLY A 142 -1.01 -19.46 -8.23
N ASN A 143 -0.20 -19.18 -7.20
CA ASN A 143 0.62 -20.17 -6.50
C ASN A 143 0.34 -20.15 -5.00
N SER A 144 0.67 -21.25 -4.32
CA SER A 144 0.66 -21.31 -2.86
C SER A 144 2.07 -21.04 -2.33
N HIS A 145 2.16 -20.07 -1.43
CA HIS A 145 3.38 -19.59 -0.79
C HIS A 145 3.28 -19.77 0.73
N SER A 146 4.43 -19.75 1.39
CA SER A 146 4.49 -19.61 2.84
C SER A 146 4.63 -18.15 3.26
N LEU A 147 4.35 -17.83 4.54
CA LEU A 147 4.64 -16.50 5.08
C LEU A 147 6.16 -16.20 5.04
N ASP A 148 6.99 -17.24 5.19
CA ASP A 148 8.46 -17.16 5.04
C ASP A 148 8.85 -16.74 3.62
N ASP A 149 8.21 -17.31 2.59
CA ASP A 149 8.45 -16.93 1.18
C ASP A 149 8.01 -15.50 0.90
N LEU A 150 6.89 -15.07 1.48
CA LEU A 150 6.38 -13.71 1.29
C LEU A 150 7.34 -12.68 1.92
N GLU A 151 7.79 -12.92 3.16
CA GLU A 151 8.73 -12.04 3.85
C GLU A 151 10.14 -12.07 3.23
N HIS A 152 10.77 -13.24 3.17
CA HIS A 152 12.17 -13.37 2.78
C HIS A 152 12.36 -13.45 1.27
N GLY A 153 11.38 -13.96 0.52
CA GLY A 153 11.47 -14.11 -0.93
C GLY A 153 10.98 -12.87 -1.69
N MET A 154 9.88 -12.26 -1.25
CA MET A 154 9.28 -11.10 -1.95
C MET A 154 9.64 -9.78 -1.28
N ILE A 155 9.17 -9.56 -0.05
CA ILE A 155 9.29 -8.26 0.62
C ILE A 155 10.76 -7.87 0.86
N ARG A 156 11.57 -8.78 1.38
CA ARG A 156 13.01 -8.55 1.63
C ARG A 156 13.88 -9.06 0.48
N GLY A 157 13.45 -10.13 -0.19
CA GLY A 157 14.25 -10.88 -1.16
C GLY A 157 14.40 -10.21 -2.52
N TRP A 158 13.40 -9.45 -2.99
CA TRP A 158 13.50 -8.78 -4.28
C TRP A 158 14.51 -7.61 -4.28
N GLY A 159 14.83 -7.05 -3.11
CA GLY A 159 15.80 -5.96 -2.98
C GLY A 159 15.38 -4.64 -3.63
N ILE A 160 14.14 -4.55 -4.14
CA ILE A 160 13.63 -3.37 -4.86
C ILE A 160 12.99 -2.33 -3.95
N TYR A 161 12.55 -2.72 -2.74
CA TYR A 161 11.81 -1.81 -1.86
C TYR A 161 12.70 -0.98 -0.94
N ASN A 162 13.93 -1.44 -0.66
CA ASN A 162 14.95 -0.75 0.14
C ASN A 162 14.43 0.01 1.38
N GLU A 163 13.44 -0.57 2.08
CA GLU A 163 12.74 0.09 3.18
C GLU A 163 13.14 -0.55 4.53
N PRO A 164 14.03 0.07 5.32
CA PRO A 164 14.51 -0.50 6.57
C PRO A 164 13.41 -0.71 7.62
N ARG A 165 12.25 -0.03 7.51
CA ARG A 165 11.12 -0.15 8.44
C ARG A 165 10.18 -1.33 8.15
N ILE A 166 10.42 -2.11 7.10
CA ILE A 166 9.67 -3.35 6.81
C ILE A 166 9.56 -4.25 8.05
N HIS A 167 10.63 -4.31 8.87
CA HIS A 167 10.67 -5.09 10.11
C HIS A 167 9.65 -4.66 11.18
N PHE A 168 9.11 -3.44 11.07
CA PHE A 168 8.08 -2.90 11.97
C PHE A 168 6.65 -2.99 11.39
N ALA A 169 6.52 -3.26 10.09
CA ALA A 169 5.22 -3.34 9.42
C ALA A 169 4.65 -4.76 9.35
N ILE A 170 5.53 -5.76 9.43
CA ILE A 170 5.19 -7.18 9.38
C ILE A 170 4.95 -7.68 10.81
N ASN A 171 3.69 -7.96 11.15
CA ASN A 171 3.34 -8.54 12.43
C ASN A 171 3.44 -10.06 12.34
N CYS A 172 4.53 -10.62 12.87
CA CYS A 172 4.68 -12.06 13.00
C CYS A 172 3.91 -12.68 14.20
N ALA A 173 3.09 -11.90 14.91
CA ALA A 173 2.29 -12.29 16.08
C ALA A 173 3.02 -12.98 17.25
N ALA A 174 4.36 -13.03 17.22
CA ALA A 174 5.18 -13.55 18.31
C ALA A 174 5.57 -12.43 19.29
N ILE A 175 5.89 -12.82 20.53
CA ILE A 175 6.43 -11.89 21.54
C ILE A 175 7.70 -11.24 20.97
N GLY A 176 7.70 -9.90 20.89
CA GLY A 176 8.78 -9.10 20.32
C GLY A 176 8.60 -8.70 18.85
N CYS A 177 7.55 -9.16 18.16
CA CYS A 177 7.14 -8.62 16.86
C CYS A 177 6.53 -7.22 17.04
N PRO A 178 6.62 -6.33 16.03
CA PRO A 178 5.93 -5.05 16.08
C PRO A 178 4.42 -5.22 16.23
N ALA A 179 3.77 -4.23 16.83
CA ALA A 179 2.32 -4.19 16.99
C ALA A 179 1.63 -4.15 15.61
N LEU A 180 0.56 -4.95 15.42
CA LEU A 180 -0.24 -4.89 14.19
C LEU A 180 -0.94 -3.53 14.13
N ARG A 181 -0.78 -2.81 13.02
CA ARG A 181 -1.41 -1.50 12.82
C ARG A 181 -2.94 -1.63 12.78
N ALA A 182 -3.68 -0.71 13.39
CA ALA A 182 -5.14 -0.72 13.42
C ALA A 182 -5.80 -0.18 12.13
N GLU A 183 -4.99 0.06 11.09
CA GLU A 183 -5.42 0.46 9.75
C GLU A 183 -4.53 -0.22 8.70
N ALA A 184 -5.11 -0.49 7.53
CA ALA A 184 -4.39 -1.13 6.45
C ALA A 184 -3.29 -0.20 5.89
N TYR A 185 -2.21 -0.77 5.39
CA TYR A 185 -1.18 -0.02 4.68
C TYR A 185 -1.71 0.41 3.31
N VAL A 186 -1.41 1.64 2.90
CA VAL A 186 -1.68 2.13 1.54
C VAL A 186 -0.43 2.83 1.02
N GLY A 187 -0.14 2.73 -0.28
CA GLY A 187 1.12 3.20 -0.84
C GLY A 187 1.41 4.68 -0.56
N GLU A 188 0.38 5.52 -0.54
CA GLU A 188 0.49 6.96 -0.25
C GLU A 188 0.87 7.27 1.22
N ARG A 189 0.52 6.37 2.16
CA ARG A 189 0.72 6.53 3.61
C ARG A 189 1.54 5.40 4.21
N LEU A 190 2.42 4.81 3.38
CA LEU A 190 3.28 3.70 3.81
C LEU A 190 4.31 4.16 4.86
N GLU A 191 4.60 5.45 4.84
CA GLU A 191 5.62 6.14 5.64
C GLU A 191 5.14 6.66 7.00
N GLU A 192 3.82 6.65 7.22
CA GLU A 192 3.12 7.13 8.43
C GLU A 192 2.96 6.02 9.48
#